data_AF-A0A7W0V152-F1
#
_entry.id   AF-A0A7W0V152-F1
#
_cell.length_a   1.000
_cell.length_b   1.000
_cell.length_c   1.000
_cell.angle_alpha   90.00
_cell.angle_beta   90.00
_cell.angle_gamma   90.00
#
_symmetry.space_group_name_H-M   'P 1'
#
loop_
_entity.id
_entity.type
_entity.pdbx_description
1 polymer ?
#
loop_
_entity_poly.entity_id
_entity_poly.type
_entity_poly.pdbx_seq_one_letter_code
_entity_poly.pdbx_strand_id
1 'polypeptide(L)'
;EQDQSSARARRPWVVLAVLFLTVWLIGPDGLGERHGGFLRERILLLGLVAIIPALELDVRKIGIRVGAAVLAAAAALQLAAMWDYALTSNRLADDFMQVKPHIGSGRRIKIMLVGDYGRFKANPLLHTGNMLGIGTGNVVWDNYEVAQYFFPAKYRDDLADRRARAQQARRMYRFMFPFPNDVAGEDLDEWSDLLAQAHREIDVLVVWGTNPWLDAINTQWYGPEPTFEQANVRIFQHR
;
A
#
# COMPACT_ATOMS: atom_id res chain seq x y z
N GLU A 1 29.73 -45.32 7.50
CA GLU A 1 30.26 -43.99 7.91
C GLU A 1 29.69 -42.80 7.12
N GLN A 2 29.47 -42.92 5.80
CA GLN A 2 28.92 -41.83 4.97
C GLN A 2 27.56 -41.27 5.46
N ASP A 3 26.72 -42.12 6.05
CA ASP A 3 25.37 -41.77 6.50
C ASP A 3 25.33 -40.93 7.79
N GLN A 4 26.31 -41.11 8.68
CA GLN A 4 26.41 -40.34 9.93
C GLN A 4 26.91 -38.91 9.70
N SER A 5 27.72 -38.71 8.66
CA SER A 5 28.21 -37.38 8.26
C SER A 5 27.06 -36.51 7.73
N SER A 6 26.16 -37.09 6.92
CA SER A 6 25.00 -36.37 6.36
C SER A 6 24.02 -35.94 7.44
N ALA A 7 23.73 -36.82 8.41
CA ALA A 7 22.82 -36.54 9.51
C ALA A 7 23.34 -35.40 10.42
N ARG A 8 24.65 -35.35 10.67
CA ARG A 8 25.27 -34.30 11.49
C ARG A 8 25.27 -32.94 10.78
N ALA A 9 25.44 -32.94 9.45
CA ALA A 9 25.39 -31.73 8.64
C ALA A 9 23.98 -31.10 8.54
N ARG A 10 22.91 -31.88 8.76
CA ARG A 10 21.51 -31.41 8.71
C ARG A 10 20.98 -30.83 10.00
N ARG A 11 21.58 -31.17 11.15
CA ARG A 11 21.12 -30.70 12.48
C ARG A 11 20.99 -29.17 12.57
N PRO A 12 21.96 -28.35 12.09
CA PRO A 12 21.82 -26.90 12.15
C PRO A 12 20.61 -26.37 11.39
N TRP A 13 20.31 -26.95 10.23
CA TRP A 13 19.16 -26.57 9.40
C TRP A 13 17.84 -26.88 10.08
N VAL A 14 17.72 -28.06 10.70
CA VAL A 14 16.54 -28.42 11.50
C VAL A 14 16.35 -27.47 12.68
N VAL A 15 17.43 -27.13 13.40
CA VAL A 15 17.37 -26.19 14.52
C VAL A 15 16.92 -24.80 14.04
N LEU A 16 17.47 -24.30 12.94
CA LEU A 16 17.07 -23.02 12.34
C LEU A 16 15.61 -23.03 11.89
N ALA A 17 15.17 -24.10 11.23
CA ALA A 17 13.78 -24.28 10.82
C ALA A 17 12.82 -24.21 12.01
N VAL A 18 13.10 -24.99 13.06
CA VAL A 18 12.28 -25.01 14.28
C VAL A 18 12.26 -23.62 14.92
N LEU A 19 13.41 -22.97 15.06
CA LEU A 19 13.51 -21.63 15.63
C LEU A 19 12.65 -20.62 14.85
N PHE A 20 12.79 -20.58 13.52
CA PHE A 20 11.99 -19.66 12.70
C PHE A 20 10.51 -20.00 12.74
N LEU A 21 10.11 -21.27 12.70
CA LEU A 21 8.70 -21.65 12.83
C LEU A 21 8.11 -21.28 14.20
N THR A 22 8.89 -21.39 15.29
CA THR A 22 8.47 -20.91 16.60
C THR A 22 8.30 -19.39 16.59
N VAL A 23 9.28 -18.63 16.10
CA VAL A 23 9.18 -17.16 16.00
C VAL A 23 8.03 -16.74 15.08
N TRP A 24 7.73 -17.49 14.02
CA TRP A 24 6.54 -17.24 13.21
C TRP A 24 5.24 -17.43 14.01
N LEU A 25 5.15 -18.51 14.79
CA LEU A 25 3.91 -18.86 15.51
C LEU A 25 3.58 -17.88 16.64
N ILE A 26 4.60 -17.46 17.41
CA ILE A 26 4.40 -16.63 18.61
C ILE A 26 4.97 -15.22 18.49
N GLY A 27 5.73 -14.91 17.45
CA GLY A 27 6.37 -13.61 17.26
C GLY A 27 5.39 -12.55 16.75
N PRO A 28 5.74 -11.27 16.90
CA PRO A 28 4.87 -10.16 16.51
C PRO A 28 4.71 -10.07 14.97
N ASP A 29 3.60 -9.49 14.52
CA ASP A 29 3.30 -9.30 13.09
C ASP A 29 4.24 -8.26 12.42
N GLY A 30 4.82 -7.37 13.22
CA GLY A 30 5.76 -6.34 12.81
C GLY A 30 6.59 -5.81 13.99
N LEU A 31 7.46 -4.84 13.74
CA LEU A 31 8.31 -4.22 14.78
C LEU A 31 7.69 -2.91 15.33
N GLY A 32 6.36 -2.80 15.28
CA GLY A 32 5.59 -1.61 15.64
C GLY A 32 4.92 -0.95 14.43
N GLU A 33 3.98 -0.04 14.69
CA GLU A 33 3.14 0.62 13.66
C GLU A 33 3.96 1.38 12.60
N ARG A 34 5.15 1.84 12.97
CA ARG A 34 6.05 2.63 12.11
C ARG A 34 7.11 1.79 11.40
N HIS A 35 7.20 0.49 11.68
CA HIS A 35 8.26 -0.38 11.17
C HIS A 35 7.61 -1.53 10.41
N GLY A 36 7.61 -1.40 9.09
CA GLY A 36 6.94 -2.23 8.08
C GLY A 36 6.40 -3.58 8.55
N GLY A 37 5.12 -3.83 8.23
CA GLY A 37 4.47 -5.12 8.51
C GLY A 37 5.11 -6.29 7.77
N PHE A 38 4.54 -7.47 7.99
CA PHE A 38 4.94 -8.74 7.38
C PHE A 38 6.20 -9.41 7.96
N LEU A 39 6.56 -9.10 9.21
CA LEU A 39 7.71 -9.76 9.86
C LEU A 39 7.44 -11.26 9.99
N ARG A 40 6.25 -11.60 10.46
CA ARG A 40 5.83 -12.98 10.69
C ARG A 40 5.94 -13.80 9.40
N GLU A 41 5.41 -13.30 8.30
CA GLU A 41 5.45 -13.94 6.97
C GLU A 41 6.88 -14.08 6.45
N ARG A 42 7.75 -13.09 6.66
CA ARG A 42 9.17 -13.19 6.31
C ARG A 42 9.88 -14.28 7.10
N ILE A 43 9.62 -14.37 8.41
CA ILE A 43 10.18 -15.40 9.27
C ILE A 43 9.67 -16.79 8.87
N LEU A 44 8.40 -16.92 8.50
CA LEU A 44 7.85 -18.18 7.97
C LEU A 44 8.64 -18.65 6.74
N LEU A 45 8.86 -17.76 5.78
CA LEU A 45 9.62 -18.08 4.56
C LEU A 45 11.04 -18.55 4.89
N LEU A 46 11.72 -17.90 5.84
CA LEU A 46 13.03 -18.36 6.31
C LEU A 46 12.97 -19.75 6.94
N GLY A 47 11.93 -20.03 7.74
CA GLY A 47 11.70 -21.36 8.29
C GLY A 47 11.50 -22.42 7.20
N LEU A 48 10.65 -22.13 6.21
CA LEU A 48 10.40 -23.04 5.08
C LEU A 48 11.66 -23.28 4.24
N VAL A 49 12.45 -22.24 3.97
CA VAL A 49 13.73 -22.37 3.24
C VAL A 49 14.74 -23.18 4.05
N ALA A 50 14.84 -22.95 5.37
CA ALA A 50 15.75 -23.69 6.24
C ALA A 50 15.39 -25.19 6.35
N ILE A 51 14.14 -25.57 6.06
CA ILE A 51 13.71 -26.98 6.01
C ILE A 51 14.25 -27.71 4.77
N ILE A 52 14.46 -27.01 3.65
CA ILE A 52 14.81 -27.65 2.37
C ILE A 52 16.06 -28.55 2.48
N PRO A 53 17.20 -28.10 3.06
CA PRO A 53 18.40 -28.95 3.19
C PRO A 53 18.22 -30.12 4.17
N ALA A 54 17.21 -30.06 5.04
CA ALA A 54 16.93 -31.10 6.02
C ALA A 54 16.01 -32.22 5.46
N LEU A 55 15.30 -31.98 4.36
CA LEU A 55 14.39 -32.95 3.76
C LEU A 55 15.11 -33.84 2.73
N GLU A 56 15.16 -35.13 2.99
CA GLU A 56 15.40 -36.13 1.94
C GLU A 56 14.07 -36.49 1.26
N LEU A 57 13.87 -35.95 0.07
CA LEU A 57 12.65 -36.15 -0.69
C LEU A 57 12.71 -37.46 -1.50
N ASP A 58 12.37 -38.59 -0.87
CA ASP A 58 12.05 -39.83 -1.61
C ASP A 58 10.58 -39.84 -2.05
N VAL A 59 10.35 -39.47 -3.32
CA VAL A 59 9.02 -39.32 -3.95
C VAL A 59 8.11 -40.56 -3.86
N ARG A 60 8.66 -41.72 -3.51
CA ARG A 60 7.89 -42.97 -3.31
C ARG A 60 7.20 -43.02 -1.96
N LYS A 61 7.61 -42.21 -0.98
CA LYS A 61 7.03 -42.17 0.36
C LYS A 61 5.68 -41.44 0.34
N ILE A 62 4.66 -42.06 0.93
CA ILE A 62 3.30 -41.49 1.02
C ILE A 62 3.28 -40.08 1.63
N GLY A 63 4.17 -39.81 2.59
CA GLY A 63 4.30 -38.49 3.22
C GLY A 63 4.64 -37.37 2.23
N ILE A 64 5.41 -37.65 1.18
CA ILE A 64 5.71 -36.66 0.14
C ILE A 64 4.49 -36.40 -0.73
N ARG A 65 3.70 -37.42 -1.05
CA ARG A 65 2.46 -37.25 -1.82
C ARG A 65 1.45 -36.41 -1.06
N VAL A 66 1.30 -36.66 0.24
CA VAL A 66 0.44 -35.84 1.13
C VAL A 66 0.98 -34.42 1.22
N GLY A 67 2.29 -34.24 1.46
CA GLY A 67 2.92 -32.92 1.49
C GLY A 67 2.75 -32.14 0.19
N ALA A 68 2.94 -32.80 -0.96
CA ALA A 68 2.72 -32.22 -2.27
C ALA A 68 1.26 -31.83 -2.50
N ALA A 69 0.31 -32.67 -2.07
CA ALA A 69 -1.12 -32.36 -2.16
C ALA A 69 -1.49 -31.14 -1.30
N VAL A 70 -0.95 -31.05 -0.07
CA VAL A 70 -1.14 -29.89 0.81
C VAL A 70 -0.53 -28.63 0.21
N LEU A 71 0.69 -28.70 -0.34
CA LEU A 71 1.33 -27.58 -1.02
C LEU A 71 0.55 -27.13 -2.27
N ALA A 72 0.04 -28.08 -3.06
CA ALA A 72 -0.79 -27.79 -4.21
C ALA A 72 -2.10 -27.11 -3.80
N ALA A 73 -2.75 -27.58 -2.73
CA ALA A 73 -3.95 -26.95 -2.17
C ALA A 73 -3.66 -25.53 -1.68
N ALA A 74 -2.55 -25.33 -0.95
CA ALA A 74 -2.11 -24.01 -0.50
C ALA A 74 -1.83 -23.07 -1.67
N ALA A 75 -1.15 -23.55 -2.72
CA ALA A 75 -0.90 -22.77 -3.94
C ALA A 75 -2.19 -22.40 -4.67
N ALA A 76 -3.16 -23.32 -4.76
CA ALA A 76 -4.46 -23.05 -5.37
C ALA A 76 -5.26 -21.99 -4.57
N LEU A 77 -5.26 -22.08 -3.24
CA LEU A 77 -5.90 -21.08 -2.37
C LEU A 77 -5.23 -19.71 -2.50
N GLN A 78 -3.89 -19.67 -2.52
CA GLN A 78 -3.14 -18.43 -2.72
C GLN A 78 -3.45 -17.81 -4.09
N LEU A 79 -3.50 -18.62 -5.15
CA LEU A 79 -3.83 -18.18 -6.49
C LEU A 79 -5.26 -17.63 -6.56
N ALA A 80 -6.23 -18.29 -5.91
CA ALA A 80 -7.60 -17.82 -5.82
C ALA A 80 -7.71 -16.46 -5.08
N ALA A 81 -6.98 -16.30 -3.97
CA ALA A 81 -6.92 -15.03 -3.25
C ALA A 81 -6.27 -13.91 -4.09
N MET A 82 -5.17 -14.21 -4.80
CA MET A 82 -4.52 -13.27 -5.71
C MET A 82 -5.42 -12.91 -6.90
N TRP A 83 -6.17 -13.86 -7.44
CA TRP A 83 -7.12 -13.62 -8.52
C TRP A 83 -8.22 -12.65 -8.10
N ASP A 84 -8.83 -12.88 -6.93
CA ASP A 84 -9.83 -11.97 -6.39
C ASP A 84 -9.26 -10.58 -6.07
N TYR A 85 -8.04 -10.52 -5.53
CA TYR A 85 -7.32 -9.27 -5.33
C TYR A 85 -7.10 -8.52 -6.65
N ALA A 86 -6.70 -9.21 -7.72
CA ALA A 86 -6.50 -8.61 -9.03
C ALA A 86 -7.80 -8.06 -9.61
N LEU A 87 -8.90 -8.82 -9.55
CA LEU A 87 -10.21 -8.35 -9.99
C LEU A 87 -10.69 -7.13 -9.19
N THR A 88 -10.49 -7.16 -7.87
CA THR A 88 -10.86 -6.05 -6.98
C THR A 88 -10.03 -4.80 -7.30
N SER A 89 -8.72 -4.96 -7.46
CA SER A 89 -7.80 -3.88 -7.81
C SER A 89 -8.12 -3.28 -9.17
N ASN A 90 -8.49 -4.10 -10.16
CA ASN A 90 -8.87 -3.63 -11.49
C ASN A 90 -10.14 -2.76 -11.42
N ARG A 91 -11.18 -3.20 -10.71
CA ARG A 91 -12.41 -2.40 -10.54
C ARG A 91 -12.12 -1.06 -9.86
N LEU A 92 -11.36 -1.07 -8.77
CA LEU A 92 -11.00 0.14 -8.03
C LEU A 92 -10.15 1.10 -8.88
N ALA A 93 -9.22 0.57 -9.67
CA ALA A 93 -8.43 1.36 -10.61
C ALA A 93 -9.31 1.92 -11.74
N ASP A 94 -10.24 1.15 -12.28
CA ASP A 94 -11.15 1.60 -13.34
C ASP A 94 -12.04 2.76 -12.86
N ASP A 95 -12.59 2.68 -11.65
CA ASP A 95 -13.37 3.76 -11.03
C ASP A 95 -12.51 5.04 -10.92
N PHE A 96 -11.26 4.89 -10.52
CA PHE A 96 -10.33 6.00 -10.39
C PHE A 96 -9.90 6.57 -11.74
N MET A 97 -9.69 5.73 -12.75
CA MET A 97 -9.23 6.17 -14.08
C MET A 97 -10.31 6.91 -14.86
N GLN A 98 -11.58 6.67 -14.57
CA GLN A 98 -12.70 7.41 -15.15
C GLN A 98 -12.67 8.90 -14.82
N VAL A 99 -12.00 9.31 -13.72
CA VAL A 99 -11.92 10.74 -13.36
C VAL A 99 -10.88 11.51 -14.18
N LYS A 100 -9.96 10.82 -14.85
CA LYS A 100 -8.83 11.43 -15.55
C LYS A 100 -9.24 12.52 -16.57
N PRO A 101 -10.28 12.34 -17.41
CA PRO A 101 -10.73 13.38 -18.34
C PRO A 101 -11.28 14.63 -17.63
N HIS A 102 -11.84 14.49 -16.44
CA HIS A 102 -12.46 15.58 -15.68
C HIS A 102 -11.46 16.43 -14.90
N ILE A 103 -10.26 15.91 -14.66
CA ILE A 103 -9.15 16.66 -14.04
C ILE A 103 -8.49 17.60 -15.06
N GLY A 104 -8.38 17.14 -16.31
CA GLY A 104 -7.60 17.82 -17.35
C GLY A 104 -6.11 17.48 -17.32
N SER A 105 -5.30 18.35 -17.91
CA SER A 105 -3.85 18.18 -18.11
C SER A 105 -3.05 19.33 -17.50
N GLY A 106 -1.80 19.07 -17.11
CA GLY A 106 -0.90 20.06 -16.52
C GLY A 106 -1.30 20.56 -15.12
N ARG A 107 -2.11 19.81 -14.38
CA ARG A 107 -2.65 20.18 -13.05
C ARG A 107 -1.83 19.58 -11.91
N ARG A 108 -1.78 20.26 -10.77
CA ARG A 108 -1.26 19.74 -9.50
C ARG A 108 -2.41 19.10 -8.72
N ILE A 109 -2.32 17.80 -8.48
CA ILE A 109 -3.39 16.98 -7.94
C ILE A 109 -3.01 16.52 -6.53
N LYS A 110 -3.94 16.66 -5.58
CA LYS A 110 -3.87 15.99 -4.27
C LYS A 110 -4.92 14.90 -4.22
N ILE A 111 -4.57 13.74 -3.66
CA ILE A 111 -5.50 12.63 -3.49
C ILE A 111 -5.78 12.42 -2.00
N MET A 112 -7.04 12.21 -1.67
CA MET A 112 -7.48 11.89 -0.33
C MET A 112 -8.27 10.59 -0.37
N LEU A 113 -7.93 9.65 0.49
CA LEU A 113 -8.70 8.42 0.63
C LEU A 113 -9.46 8.46 1.96
N VAL A 114 -10.79 8.38 1.90
CA VAL A 114 -11.68 8.27 3.06
C VAL A 114 -12.47 6.94 3.06
N GLY A 115 -12.44 6.22 4.20
CA GLY A 115 -13.21 5.00 4.43
C GLY A 115 -12.38 3.70 4.42
N ASP A 116 -13.09 2.56 4.42
CA ASP A 116 -12.51 1.23 4.27
C ASP A 116 -12.50 0.81 2.79
N TYR A 117 -11.39 0.24 2.33
CA TYR A 117 -11.15 -0.11 0.92
C TYR A 117 -11.09 -1.61 0.67
N GLY A 118 -11.52 -2.39 1.66
CA GLY A 118 -11.84 -3.80 1.50
C GLY A 118 -11.00 -4.73 2.36
N ARG A 119 -11.22 -6.03 2.15
CA ARG A 119 -10.71 -7.09 3.02
C ARG A 119 -9.21 -7.37 2.93
N PHE A 120 -8.50 -6.75 1.98
CA PHE A 120 -7.10 -7.03 1.72
C PHE A 120 -6.19 -6.05 2.46
N LYS A 121 -5.17 -6.57 3.14
CA LYS A 121 -4.16 -5.75 3.83
C LYS A 121 -3.39 -4.83 2.86
N ALA A 122 -3.20 -5.27 1.62
CA ALA A 122 -2.65 -4.43 0.55
C ALA A 122 -3.76 -3.58 -0.06
N ASN A 123 -3.68 -2.26 0.10
CA ASN A 123 -4.66 -1.34 -0.47
C ASN A 123 -4.24 -0.91 -1.89
N PRO A 124 -4.96 -1.31 -2.95
CA PRO A 124 -4.62 -0.92 -4.32
C PRO A 124 -4.78 0.60 -4.57
N LEU A 125 -5.69 1.27 -3.85
CA LEU A 125 -5.97 2.70 -4.05
C LEU A 125 -4.80 3.62 -3.66
N LEU A 126 -3.89 3.17 -2.80
CA LEU A 126 -2.72 3.95 -2.39
C LEU A 126 -1.84 4.39 -3.57
N HIS A 127 -1.91 3.68 -4.69
CA HIS A 127 -1.05 3.92 -5.85
C HIS A 127 -1.81 4.21 -7.15
N THR A 128 -3.13 3.97 -7.22
CA THR A 128 -3.96 4.32 -8.40
C THR A 128 -3.90 5.82 -8.69
N GLY A 129 -3.80 6.63 -7.63
CA GLY A 129 -3.45 8.04 -7.65
C GLY A 129 -2.41 8.45 -8.67
N ASN A 130 -1.29 7.74 -8.68
CA ASN A 130 -0.13 8.03 -9.53
C ASN A 130 -0.45 7.89 -11.03
N MET A 131 -1.46 7.09 -11.38
CA MET A 131 -1.88 6.89 -12.77
C MET A 131 -2.49 8.16 -13.40
N LEU A 132 -2.99 9.09 -12.57
CA LEU A 132 -3.53 10.37 -13.05
C LEU A 132 -2.44 11.31 -13.61
N GLY A 133 -1.18 11.10 -13.25
CA GLY A 133 -0.02 11.81 -13.80
C GLY A 133 0.48 11.28 -15.14
N ILE A 134 0.16 10.02 -15.49
CA ILE A 134 0.71 9.36 -16.67
C ILE A 134 0.08 9.94 -17.94
N GLY A 135 0.90 10.55 -18.79
CA GLY A 135 0.49 11.06 -20.11
C GLY A 135 -0.36 12.34 -20.10
N THR A 136 -0.58 12.96 -18.94
CA THR A 136 -1.36 14.21 -18.77
C THR A 136 -0.52 15.41 -18.42
N GLY A 137 0.75 15.20 -18.04
CA GLY A 137 1.59 16.25 -17.47
C GLY A 137 1.13 16.71 -16.08
N ASN A 138 0.17 16.01 -15.46
CA ASN A 138 -0.27 16.32 -14.11
C ASN A 138 0.81 15.94 -13.09
N VAL A 139 0.87 16.70 -12.01
CA VAL A 139 1.78 16.49 -10.88
C VAL A 139 0.96 15.93 -9.72
N VAL A 140 1.26 14.70 -9.29
CA VAL A 140 0.66 14.10 -8.10
C VAL A 140 1.42 14.62 -6.88
N TRP A 141 0.83 15.58 -6.18
CA TRP A 141 1.47 16.46 -5.20
C TRP A 141 1.82 15.78 -3.89
N ASP A 142 1.09 14.72 -3.54
CA ASP A 142 1.26 13.92 -2.33
C ASP A 142 2.09 12.67 -2.54
N ASN A 143 2.72 12.51 -3.71
CA ASN A 143 3.67 11.43 -3.91
C ASN A 143 4.95 11.69 -3.08
N TYR A 144 4.98 11.19 -1.85
CA TYR A 144 6.13 11.36 -0.94
C TYR A 144 7.42 10.68 -1.44
N GLU A 145 7.32 9.73 -2.37
CA GLU A 145 8.45 8.93 -2.84
C GLU A 145 9.38 9.77 -3.73
N VAL A 146 8.84 10.77 -4.43
CA VAL A 146 9.64 11.68 -5.27
C VAL A 146 10.72 12.42 -4.48
N ALA A 147 10.49 12.62 -3.17
CA ALA A 147 11.45 13.21 -2.25
C ALA A 147 12.57 12.27 -1.80
N GLN A 148 12.41 10.94 -1.95
CA GLN A 148 13.38 9.97 -1.51
C GLN A 148 14.47 9.76 -2.56
N TYR A 149 15.74 9.88 -2.19
CA TYR A 149 16.86 9.82 -3.16
C TYR A 149 16.87 8.55 -4.03
N PHE A 150 16.36 7.43 -3.51
CA PHE A 150 16.34 6.13 -4.19
C PHE A 150 15.17 5.95 -5.18
N PHE A 151 14.20 6.87 -5.20
CA PHE A 151 13.06 6.77 -6.11
C PHE A 151 13.38 7.40 -7.47
N PRO A 152 13.18 6.69 -8.61
CA PRO A 152 13.63 7.16 -9.92
C PRO A 152 12.78 8.31 -10.48
N ALA A 153 11.54 8.46 -10.02
CA ALA A 153 10.69 9.59 -10.39
C ALA A 153 10.99 10.81 -9.49
N LYS A 154 11.16 11.98 -10.11
CA LYS A 154 11.44 13.26 -9.43
C LYS A 154 10.52 14.36 -9.95
N TYR A 155 10.23 15.32 -9.10
CA TYR A 155 9.74 16.63 -9.56
C TYR A 155 10.82 17.32 -10.40
N ARG A 156 10.37 18.14 -11.34
CA ARG A 156 11.25 18.96 -12.20
C ARG A 156 12.06 19.94 -11.33
N ASP A 157 13.26 20.31 -11.82
CA ASP A 157 14.26 21.07 -11.05
C ASP A 157 13.83 22.50 -10.69
N ASP A 158 12.91 23.08 -11.45
CA ASP A 158 12.27 24.37 -11.20
C ASP A 158 11.38 24.37 -9.95
N LEU A 159 11.03 23.19 -9.43
CA LEU A 159 10.37 23.01 -8.13
C LEU A 159 11.41 22.93 -6.99
N ALA A 160 12.38 23.84 -6.98
CA ALA A 160 13.68 23.76 -6.29
C ALA A 160 13.73 23.55 -4.75
N ASP A 161 12.68 23.79 -3.96
CA ASP A 161 12.74 23.48 -2.51
C ASP A 161 12.35 22.02 -2.19
N ARG A 162 13.20 21.10 -2.66
CA ARG A 162 12.96 19.65 -2.56
C ARG A 162 12.79 19.17 -1.12
N ARG A 163 13.42 19.80 -0.12
CA ARG A 163 13.36 19.34 1.29
C ARG A 163 12.11 19.84 2.01
N ALA A 164 11.75 21.13 1.88
CA ALA A 164 10.52 21.62 2.46
C ALA A 164 9.31 20.92 1.84
N ARG A 165 9.31 20.77 0.51
CA ARG A 165 8.29 20.01 -0.22
C ARG A 165 8.27 18.54 0.13
N ALA A 166 9.42 17.91 0.41
CA ALA A 166 9.46 16.53 0.90
C ALA A 166 8.73 16.34 2.24
N GLN A 167 8.93 17.28 3.18
CA GLN A 167 8.27 17.22 4.48
C GLN A 167 6.76 17.47 4.35
N GLN A 168 6.39 18.47 3.56
CA GLN A 168 4.99 18.76 3.26
C GLN A 168 4.30 17.60 2.53
N ALA A 169 4.95 17.02 1.51
CA ALA A 169 4.46 15.85 0.79
C ALA A 169 4.30 14.63 1.71
N ARG A 170 5.22 14.41 2.66
CA ARG A 170 5.07 13.35 3.67
C ARG A 170 3.86 13.56 4.59
N ARG A 171 3.62 14.80 5.03
CA ARG A 171 2.43 15.13 5.84
C ARG A 171 1.15 14.95 5.02
N MET A 172 1.14 15.42 3.78
CA MET A 172 0.04 15.21 2.83
C MET A 172 -0.20 13.73 2.54
N TYR A 173 0.86 12.93 2.44
CA TYR A 173 0.79 11.50 2.18
C TYR A 173 0.12 10.72 3.33
N ARG A 174 0.16 11.22 4.56
CA ARG A 174 -0.65 10.67 5.67
C ARG A 174 -2.12 10.57 5.27
N PHE A 175 -2.61 11.55 4.51
CA PHE A 175 -4.00 11.60 4.05
C PHE A 175 -4.29 10.77 2.79
N MET A 176 -3.30 10.02 2.29
CA MET A 176 -3.54 8.93 1.35
C MET A 176 -3.82 7.61 2.08
N PHE A 177 -3.54 7.48 3.37
CA PHE A 177 -3.93 6.28 4.11
C PHE A 177 -5.42 6.31 4.46
N PRO A 178 -6.06 5.13 4.54
CA PRO A 178 -7.46 5.03 4.94
C PRO A 178 -7.71 5.75 6.26
N PHE A 179 -8.47 6.84 6.22
CA PHE A 179 -9.14 7.30 7.43
C PHE A 179 -10.32 6.41 7.72
N PRO A 180 -10.48 5.95 8.96
CA PRO A 180 -11.75 5.40 9.36
C PRO A 180 -12.81 6.51 9.30
N ASN A 181 -14.08 6.13 9.20
CA ASN A 181 -15.16 7.11 9.03
C ASN A 181 -15.30 8.05 10.25
N ASP A 182 -14.83 7.62 11.42
CA ASP A 182 -14.69 8.37 12.66
C ASP A 182 -13.32 9.06 12.76
N VAL A 183 -13.09 10.04 11.88
CA VAL A 183 -11.86 10.86 11.89
C VAL A 183 -11.73 11.58 13.23
N ALA A 184 -10.58 11.45 13.89
CA ALA A 184 -10.31 12.13 15.15
C ALA A 184 -10.19 13.66 14.96
N GLY A 185 -10.52 14.44 15.99
CA GLY A 185 -10.44 15.91 15.93
C GLY A 185 -9.04 16.42 15.55
N GLU A 186 -7.99 15.78 16.10
CA GLU A 186 -6.60 16.13 15.77
C GLU A 186 -6.25 15.93 14.29
N ASP A 187 -6.84 14.92 13.63
CA ASP A 187 -6.63 14.68 12.20
C ASP A 187 -7.37 15.71 11.34
N LEU A 188 -8.55 16.17 11.78
CA LEU A 188 -9.30 17.25 11.14
C LEU A 188 -8.54 18.58 11.23
N ASP A 189 -8.00 18.90 12.41
CA ASP A 189 -7.19 20.09 12.64
C ASP A 189 -5.91 20.05 11.79
N GLU A 190 -5.19 18.91 11.77
CA GLU A 190 -4.01 18.76 10.92
C GLU A 190 -4.35 18.91 9.43
N TRP A 191 -5.48 18.37 8.97
CA TRP A 191 -5.91 18.53 7.57
C TRP A 191 -6.21 19.99 7.22
N SER A 192 -6.92 20.68 8.11
CA SER A 192 -7.25 22.10 7.96
C SER A 192 -5.98 22.95 7.86
N ASP A 193 -5.02 22.73 8.76
CA ASP A 193 -3.72 23.42 8.77
C ASP A 193 -2.91 23.15 7.51
N LEU A 194 -2.92 21.91 7.02
CA LEU A 194 -2.23 21.53 5.80
C LEU A 194 -2.82 22.22 4.57
N LEU A 195 -4.15 22.26 4.44
CA LEU A 195 -4.80 22.98 3.34
C LEU A 195 -4.56 24.48 3.45
N ALA A 196 -4.65 25.08 4.64
CA ALA A 196 -4.35 26.50 4.83
C ALA A 196 -2.94 26.88 4.32
N GLN A 197 -1.97 25.98 4.45
CA GLN A 197 -0.59 26.17 3.98
C GLN A 197 -0.39 25.86 2.49
N ALA A 198 -1.12 24.88 1.95
CA ALA A 198 -0.80 24.25 0.67
C ALA A 198 -1.84 24.41 -0.44
N HIS A 199 -3.04 24.92 -0.14
CA HIS A 199 -4.16 24.87 -1.10
C HIS A 199 -3.84 25.56 -2.43
N ARG A 200 -2.99 26.60 -2.44
CA ARG A 200 -2.57 27.30 -3.68
C ARG A 200 -1.62 26.48 -4.56
N GLU A 201 -1.04 25.42 -3.99
CA GLU A 201 -0.18 24.48 -4.70
C GLU A 201 -0.94 23.26 -5.24
N ILE A 202 -2.24 23.18 -4.96
CA ILE A 202 -3.12 22.07 -5.35
C ILE A 202 -4.25 22.64 -6.21
N ASP A 203 -4.20 22.36 -7.51
CA ASP A 203 -5.24 22.83 -8.44
C ASP A 203 -6.52 21.98 -8.32
N VAL A 204 -6.35 20.69 -8.02
CA VAL A 204 -7.42 19.70 -7.98
C VAL A 204 -7.26 18.77 -6.79
N LEU A 205 -8.31 18.64 -5.98
CA LEU A 205 -8.42 17.66 -4.91
C LEU A 205 -9.32 16.51 -5.37
N VAL A 206 -8.74 15.32 -5.47
CA VAL A 206 -9.45 14.07 -5.81
C VAL A 206 -9.69 13.31 -4.52
N VAL A 207 -10.95 13.09 -4.18
CA VAL A 207 -11.36 12.41 -2.94
C VAL A 207 -12.01 11.09 -3.28
N TRP A 208 -11.50 10.00 -2.71
CA TRP A 208 -12.19 8.72 -2.65
C TRP A 208 -13.01 8.65 -1.36
N GLY A 209 -14.27 8.24 -1.45
CA GLY A 209 -15.21 8.16 -0.34
C GLY A 209 -15.77 9.52 0.07
N THR A 210 -16.45 9.55 1.23
CA THR A 210 -17.09 10.75 1.78
C THR A 210 -16.93 10.83 3.29
N ASN A 211 -16.70 12.05 3.79
CA ASN A 211 -16.74 12.37 5.21
C ASN A 211 -17.19 13.84 5.36
N PRO A 212 -18.34 14.11 6.02
CA PRO A 212 -18.89 15.46 6.11
C PRO A 212 -17.95 16.49 6.74
N TRP A 213 -17.11 16.07 7.70
CA TRP A 213 -16.19 16.97 8.40
C TRP A 213 -14.99 17.35 7.53
N LEU A 214 -14.40 16.37 6.84
CA LEU A 214 -13.35 16.64 5.85
C LEU A 214 -13.89 17.48 4.68
N ASP A 215 -15.12 17.21 4.23
CA ASP A 215 -15.76 17.98 3.17
C ASP A 215 -16.03 19.43 3.58
N ALA A 216 -16.44 19.66 4.83
CA ALA A 216 -16.59 21.00 5.38
C ALA A 216 -15.26 21.78 5.40
N ILE A 217 -14.13 21.11 5.62
CA ILE A 217 -12.79 21.72 5.51
C ILE A 217 -12.42 21.97 4.04
N ASN A 218 -12.63 20.98 3.17
CA ASN A 218 -12.32 21.09 1.73
C ASN A 218 -13.08 22.26 1.08
N THR A 219 -14.36 22.41 1.36
CA THR A 219 -15.21 23.46 0.77
C THR A 219 -14.86 24.89 1.20
N GLN A 220 -13.97 25.08 2.18
CA GLN A 220 -13.42 26.41 2.51
C GLN A 220 -12.45 26.90 1.42
N TRP A 221 -11.72 25.98 0.80
CA TRP A 221 -10.63 26.27 -0.14
C TRP A 221 -10.99 25.92 -1.59
N TYR A 222 -11.90 24.97 -1.79
CA TYR A 222 -12.35 24.47 -3.08
C TYR A 222 -13.84 24.78 -3.30
N GLY A 223 -14.37 24.51 -4.50
CA GLY A 223 -15.79 24.69 -4.82
C GLY A 223 -16.74 24.11 -3.74
N PRO A 224 -17.92 24.72 -3.51
CA PRO A 224 -18.87 24.26 -2.48
C PRO A 224 -19.43 22.85 -2.76
N GLU A 225 -19.40 22.44 -4.02
CA GLU A 225 -19.80 21.12 -4.50
C GLU A 225 -18.67 20.53 -5.36
N PRO A 226 -18.56 19.19 -5.42
CA PRO A 226 -17.63 18.56 -6.33
C PRO A 226 -18.01 18.88 -7.79
N THR A 227 -17.02 19.22 -8.61
CA THR A 227 -17.22 19.46 -10.05
C THR A 227 -17.51 18.18 -10.83
N PHE A 228 -17.23 17.03 -10.22
CA PHE A 228 -17.51 15.70 -10.75
C PHE A 228 -17.66 14.73 -9.58
N GLU A 229 -18.65 13.85 -9.67
CA GLU A 229 -18.90 12.79 -8.71
C GLU A 229 -19.39 11.54 -9.44
N GLN A 230 -18.69 10.42 -9.26
CA GLN A 230 -19.10 9.12 -9.79
C GLN A 230 -18.57 8.00 -8.91
N ALA A 231 -19.44 7.04 -8.59
CA ALA A 231 -19.15 5.94 -7.67
C ALA A 231 -18.61 6.49 -6.35
N ASN A 232 -17.36 6.16 -6.00
CA ASN A 232 -16.72 6.64 -4.77
C ASN A 232 -15.79 7.82 -5.00
N VAL A 233 -15.65 8.35 -6.23
CA VAL A 233 -14.67 9.39 -6.54
C VAL A 233 -15.34 10.73 -6.74
N ARG A 234 -14.80 11.76 -6.08
CA ARG A 234 -15.26 13.14 -6.13
C ARG A 234 -14.09 14.05 -6.46
N ILE A 235 -14.34 15.07 -7.29
CA ILE A 235 -13.32 16.04 -7.71
C ILE A 235 -13.73 17.42 -7.22
N PHE A 236 -12.85 18.08 -6.48
CA PHE A 236 -12.99 19.46 -6.08
C PHE A 236 -11.93 20.31 -6.80
N GLN A 237 -12.37 21.39 -7.45
CA GLN A 237 -11.46 22.35 -8.09
C GLN A 237 -11.20 23.53 -7.17
N HIS A 238 -9.95 23.99 -7.18
CA HIS A 238 -9.51 25.14 -6.38
C HIS A 238 -10.21 26.43 -6.86
N ARG A 239 -10.54 27.34 -5.93
CA ARG A 239 -11.26 28.60 -6.20
C ARG A 239 -10.36 29.72 -6.69
#